data_AF-A0A1X7TB36-F1
#
_entry.id   AF-A0A1X7TB36-F1
#
_cell.length_a   1.000
_cell.length_b   1.000
_cell.length_c   1.000
_cell.angle_alpha   90.00
_cell.angle_beta   90.00
_cell.angle_gamma   90.00
#
_symmetry.space_group_name_H-M   'P 1'
#
loop_
_entity.id
_entity.type
_entity.pdbx_description
1 polymer ?
#
loop_
_entity_poly.entity_id
_entity_poly.type
_entity_poly.pdbx_seq_one_letter_code
_entity_poly.pdbx_strand_id
1 'polypeptide(L)'
;MGQGTGFIKIELQDAYWIVPVHPHDMYLLAITWQNVTYLDRALPFGFRSAPKIFSTVAYMIAWALHCCGLPQQINYLHDFLLFVHPSDQNGAEMLVNALQTLDVLGVPVATPVPPDEFP
;
A
#
# COMPACT_ATOMS: atom_id res chain seq x y z
N MET A 1 -17.26 14.68 9.45
CA MET A 1 -16.01 14.76 10.25
C MET A 1 -16.16 15.92 11.22
N GLY A 2 -15.96 15.69 12.52
CA GLY A 2 -16.21 16.68 13.57
C GLY A 2 -14.99 16.91 14.46
N GLN A 3 -15.10 17.81 15.44
CA GLN A 3 -14.08 18.03 16.46
C GLN A 3 -13.77 16.71 17.20
N GLY A 4 -12.49 16.38 17.35
CA GLY A 4 -12.02 15.19 18.07
C GLY A 4 -11.90 13.89 17.26
N THR A 5 -12.13 13.91 15.94
CA THR A 5 -11.93 12.71 15.09
C THR A 5 -10.43 12.53 14.80
N GLY A 6 -9.89 11.36 15.14
CA GLY A 6 -8.51 10.98 14.82
C GLY A 6 -8.42 10.26 13.47
N PHE A 7 -7.21 10.11 12.95
CA PHE A 7 -6.94 9.25 11.80
C PHE A 7 -5.62 8.50 11.98
N ILE A 8 -5.53 7.33 11.36
CA ILE A 8 -4.34 6.50 11.32
C ILE A 8 -3.92 6.41 9.86
N LYS A 9 -2.67 6.79 9.57
CA LYS A 9 -2.08 6.62 8.25
C LYS A 9 -1.29 5.30 8.22
N ILE A 10 -1.55 4.48 7.22
CA ILE A 10 -0.79 3.27 6.91
C ILE A 10 -0.23 3.46 5.51
N GLU A 11 1.08 3.36 5.38
CA GLU A 11 1.78 3.46 4.10
C GLU A 11 2.25 2.07 3.68
N LEU A 12 1.90 1.62 2.47
CA LEU A 12 2.41 0.35 1.97
C LEU A 12 3.88 0.50 1.57
N GLN A 13 4.72 -0.42 2.01
CA GLN A 13 6.12 -0.49 1.60
C GLN A 13 6.20 -0.98 0.15
N ASP A 14 7.10 -0.40 -0.64
CA ASP A 14 7.40 -0.88 -1.99
C ASP A 14 6.16 -1.06 -2.88
N ALA A 15 5.18 -0.15 -2.75
CA ALA A 15 3.84 -0.26 -3.31
C ALA A 15 3.74 -0.88 -4.71
N TYR A 16 4.54 -0.41 -5.68
CA TYR A 16 4.48 -0.95 -7.04
C TYR A 16 5.09 -2.35 -7.17
N TRP A 17 6.09 -2.70 -6.36
CA TRP A 17 6.73 -4.02 -6.40
C TRP A 17 5.86 -5.15 -5.83
N ILE A 18 4.78 -4.81 -5.11
CA ILE A 18 3.76 -5.79 -4.68
C ILE A 18 3.05 -6.41 -5.89
N VAL A 19 3.04 -5.73 -7.04
CA VAL A 19 2.33 -6.21 -8.23
C VAL A 19 3.30 -6.96 -9.15
N PRO A 20 3.22 -8.29 -9.23
CA PRO A 20 4.08 -9.06 -10.13
C PRO A 20 3.70 -8.79 -11.59
N VAL A 21 4.72 -8.75 -12.45
CA VAL A 21 4.54 -8.71 -13.90
C VAL A 21 4.46 -10.14 -14.41
N HIS A 22 3.49 -10.43 -15.27
CA HIS A 22 3.36 -11.75 -15.86
C HIS A 22 4.61 -12.08 -16.70
N PRO A 23 5.17 -13.31 -16.65
CA PRO A 23 6.43 -13.65 -17.33
C PRO A 23 6.45 -13.34 -18.84
N HIS A 24 5.28 -13.42 -19.49
CA HIS A 24 5.16 -13.09 -20.91
C HIS A 24 5.18 -11.59 -21.19
N ASP A 25 4.99 -10.72 -20.20
CA ASP A 25 5.00 -9.26 -20.38
C ASP A 25 6.33 -8.64 -19.92
N MET A 26 7.17 -9.38 -19.18
CA MET A 26 8.45 -8.88 -18.63
C MET A 26 9.39 -8.32 -19.71
N TYR A 27 9.36 -8.87 -20.93
CA TYR A 27 10.21 -8.38 -22.03
C TYR A 27 9.87 -6.95 -22.47
N LEU A 28 8.64 -6.48 -22.23
CA LEU A 28 8.22 -5.11 -22.51
C LEU A 28 8.83 -4.10 -21.53
N LEU A 29 9.35 -4.59 -20.40
CA LEU A 29 9.96 -3.82 -19.33
C LEU A 29 11.49 -4.01 -19.28
N ALA A 30 12.08 -4.55 -20.35
CA ALA A 30 13.51 -4.77 -20.42
C ALA A 30 14.27 -3.45 -20.65
N ILE A 31 15.36 -3.25 -19.92
CA ILE A 31 16.33 -2.17 -20.16
C ILE A 31 17.70 -2.78 -20.37
N THR A 32 18.42 -2.34 -21.40
CA THR A 32 19.81 -2.74 -21.64
C THR A 32 20.75 -1.61 -21.25
N TRP A 33 21.68 -1.89 -20.33
CA TRP A 33 22.70 -0.96 -19.86
C TRP A 33 24.07 -1.64 -19.85
N GLN A 34 25.09 -1.01 -20.43
CA GLN A 34 26.45 -1.56 -20.54
C GLN A 34 26.49 -3.00 -21.06
N ASN A 35 25.70 -3.31 -22.10
CA ASN A 35 25.60 -4.63 -22.70
C ASN A 35 25.03 -5.73 -21.76
N VAL A 36 24.39 -5.33 -20.66
CA VAL A 36 23.63 -6.20 -19.75
C VAL A 36 22.16 -5.85 -19.83
N THR A 37 21.30 -6.86 -19.98
CA THR A 37 19.84 -6.68 -20.02
C THR A 37 19.23 -6.98 -18.65
N TYR A 38 18.46 -6.04 -18.15
CA TYR A 38 17.71 -6.11 -16.89
C TYR A 38 16.23 -6.26 -17.21
N LEU A 39 15.56 -7.14 -16.49
CA LEU A 39 14.13 -7.42 -16.63
C LEU A 39 13.42 -7.17 -15.30
N ASP A 40 12.47 -6.25 -15.30
CA ASP A 40 11.63 -6.01 -14.13
C ASP A 40 10.61 -7.14 -13.96
N ARG A 41 10.63 -7.77 -12.78
CA ARG A 41 9.70 -8.86 -12.41
C ARG A 41 8.43 -8.36 -11.73
N ALA A 42 8.42 -7.11 -11.31
CA ALA A 42 7.31 -6.43 -10.68
C ALA A 42 7.09 -5.08 -11.36
N LEU A 43 5.92 -4.50 -11.15
CA LEU A 43 5.49 -3.27 -11.83
C LEU A 43 6.49 -2.13 -11.54
N PRO A 44 7.20 -1.60 -12.55
CA PRO A 44 8.25 -0.63 -12.32
C PRO A 44 7.69 0.77 -12.09
N PHE A 45 8.42 1.55 -11.28
CA PHE A 45 8.13 2.97 -11.09
C PHE A 45 8.34 3.74 -12.41
N GLY A 46 7.53 4.77 -12.64
CA GLY A 46 7.60 5.59 -13.85
C GLY A 46 6.83 5.02 -15.06
N PHE A 47 6.24 3.83 -14.94
CA PHE A 47 5.36 3.29 -15.98
C PHE A 47 4.01 4.02 -16.01
N ARG A 48 3.60 4.52 -17.19
CA ARG A 48 2.41 5.38 -17.30
C ARG A 48 1.12 4.73 -16.79
N SER A 49 0.98 3.42 -16.94
CA SER A 49 -0.20 2.69 -16.46
C SER A 49 -0.02 2.11 -15.06
N ALA A 50 1.17 2.21 -14.44
CA ALA A 50 1.40 1.66 -13.11
C ALA A 50 0.43 2.19 -12.05
N PRO A 51 0.13 3.51 -11.96
CA PRO A 51 -0.85 4.01 -11.00
C PRO A 51 -2.24 3.38 -11.17
N LYS A 52 -2.68 3.14 -12.42
CA LYS A 52 -3.98 2.54 -12.73
C LYS A 52 -4.02 1.07 -12.33
N ILE A 53 -2.97 0.32 -12.65
CA ILE A 53 -2.84 -1.10 -12.29
C ILE A 53 -2.81 -1.23 -10.77
N PHE A 54 -1.95 -0.44 -10.12
CA PHE A 54 -1.81 -0.45 -8.66
C PHE A 54 -3.10 -0.05 -7.94
N SER A 55 -3.85 0.92 -8.47
CA SER A 55 -5.14 1.32 -7.89
C SER A 55 -6.11 0.13 -7.77
N THR A 56 -6.07 -0.82 -8.70
CA THR A 56 -6.92 -2.03 -8.66
C THR A 56 -6.56 -2.90 -7.46
N VAL A 57 -5.27 -3.07 -7.20
CA VAL A 57 -4.77 -3.80 -6.03
C VAL A 57 -5.09 -3.05 -4.74
N ALA A 58 -4.91 -1.73 -4.72
CA ALA A 58 -5.27 -0.90 -3.58
C ALA A 58 -6.76 -0.97 -3.23
N TYR A 59 -7.65 -1.04 -4.22
CA TYR A 59 -9.09 -1.26 -3.98
C TYR A 59 -9.38 -2.65 -3.38
N MET A 60 -8.67 -3.69 -3.81
CA MET A 60 -8.80 -5.02 -3.22
C MET A 60 -8.36 -5.02 -1.74
N ILE A 61 -7.25 -4.36 -1.43
CA ILE A 61 -6.75 -4.20 -0.05
C ILE A 61 -7.76 -3.42 0.79
N ALA A 62 -8.28 -2.29 0.27
CA ALA A 62 -9.31 -1.52 0.95
C ALA A 62 -10.56 -2.39 1.20
N TRP A 63 -11.00 -3.16 0.21
CA TRP A 63 -12.14 -4.04 0.37
C TRP A 63 -11.92 -5.11 1.44
N ALA A 64 -10.73 -5.72 1.51
CA ALA A 64 -10.39 -6.66 2.57
C ALA A 64 -10.41 -6.03 3.97
N LEU A 65 -9.82 -4.83 4.12
CA LEU A 65 -9.88 -4.07 5.38
C LEU A 65 -11.33 -3.74 5.78
N HIS A 66 -12.17 -3.38 4.81
CA HIS A 66 -13.59 -3.15 5.04
C HIS A 66 -14.29 -4.41 5.56
N CYS A 67 -14.05 -5.57 4.95
CA CYS A 67 -14.58 -6.86 5.39
C CYS A 67 -14.11 -7.27 6.78
N CYS A 68 -12.91 -6.83 7.21
CA CYS A 68 -12.38 -7.04 8.55
C CYS A 68 -12.84 -6.00 9.59
N GLY A 69 -13.86 -5.19 9.28
CA GLY A 69 -14.46 -4.26 10.25
C GLY A 69 -13.84 -2.85 10.26
N LEU A 70 -13.10 -2.47 9.21
CA LEU A 70 -12.55 -1.12 9.02
C LEU A 70 -13.23 -0.39 7.85
N PRO A 71 -14.55 -0.11 7.91
CA PRO A 71 -15.30 0.39 6.76
C PRO A 71 -15.04 1.87 6.45
N GLN A 72 -14.61 2.66 7.45
CA GLN A 72 -14.37 4.10 7.33
C GLN A 72 -12.91 4.35 6.99
N GLN A 73 -12.60 4.34 5.69
CA GLN A 73 -11.25 4.56 5.20
C GLN A 73 -11.25 5.24 3.83
N ILE A 74 -10.14 5.90 3.53
CA ILE A 74 -9.84 6.42 2.20
C ILE A 74 -8.44 5.95 1.83
N ASN A 75 -8.25 5.51 0.59
CA ASN A 75 -6.94 5.19 0.06
C ASN A 75 -6.60 6.09 -1.12
N TYR A 76 -5.33 6.49 -1.22
CA TYR A 76 -4.77 7.17 -2.38
C TYR A 76 -3.46 6.50 -2.76
N LEU A 77 -3.45 5.79 -3.89
CA LEU A 77 -2.35 4.89 -4.25
C LEU A 77 -2.01 3.97 -3.07
N HIS A 78 -0.85 4.18 -2.43
CA HIS A 78 -0.30 3.32 -1.38
C HIS A 78 -0.53 3.85 0.03
N ASP A 79 -1.14 5.04 0.15
CA ASP A 79 -1.52 5.63 1.42
C ASP A 79 -2.94 5.20 1.78
N PHE A 80 -3.11 4.58 2.95
CA PHE A 80 -4.40 4.25 3.52
C PHE A 80 -4.63 5.10 4.77
N LEU A 81 -5.78 5.76 4.82
CA LEU A 81 -6.22 6.57 5.95
C LEU A 81 -7.43 5.91 6.58
N LEU A 82 -7.27 5.42 7.80
CA LEU A 82 -8.36 4.90 8.64
C LEU A 82 -8.87 6.03 9.54
N PHE A 83 -10.19 6.21 9.60
CA PHE A 83 -10.79 7.22 10.47
C PHE A 83 -11.20 6.63 11.81
N VAL A 84 -10.76 7.27 12.89
CA VAL A 84 -11.08 6.87 14.27
C VAL A 84 -12.15 7.82 14.80
N HIS A 85 -13.32 7.27 15.13
CA HIS A 85 -14.42 8.06 15.65
C HIS A 85 -14.07 8.63 17.04
N PRO A 86 -14.46 9.87 17.39
CA PRO A 86 -14.13 10.48 18.68
C PRO A 86 -14.62 9.69 19.90
N SER A 87 -15.70 8.92 19.73
CA SER A 87 -16.25 8.06 20.78
C SER A 87 -15.55 6.71 20.90
N ASP A 88 -14.78 6.32 19.87
CA ASP A 88 -14.02 5.07 19.87
C ASP A 88 -12.60 5.36 20.38
N GLN A 89 -12.32 4.94 21.62
CA GLN A 89 -10.97 5.04 22.19
C GLN A 89 -9.99 3.99 21.63
N ASN A 90 -10.44 3.18 20.67
CA ASN A 90 -9.79 1.93 20.27
C ASN A 90 -8.94 2.07 18.98
N GLY A 91 -8.42 3.26 18.67
CA GLY A 91 -7.58 3.46 17.49
C GLY A 91 -6.37 2.50 17.42
N ALA A 92 -5.81 2.13 18.58
CA ALA A 92 -4.74 1.12 18.65
C ALA A 92 -5.22 -0.27 18.21
N GLU A 93 -6.42 -0.70 18.60
CA GLU A 93 -6.99 -1.99 18.17
C GLU A 93 -7.32 -1.98 16.67
N MET A 94 -7.82 -0.85 16.15
CA MET A 94 -8.05 -0.68 14.71
C MET A 94 -6.74 -0.83 13.92
N LEU A 95 -5.66 -0.22 14.40
CA LEU A 95 -4.34 -0.37 13.78
C LEU A 95 -3.86 -1.83 13.84
N VAL A 96 -3.98 -2.51 14.98
CA VAL A 96 -3.59 -3.92 15.11
C VAL A 96 -4.37 -4.80 14.14
N ASN A 97 -5.70 -4.62 14.04
CA ASN A 97 -6.54 -5.37 13.11
C ASN A 97 -6.18 -5.09 11.64
N ALA A 98 -5.89 -3.82 11.31
CA ALA A 98 -5.45 -3.44 9.98
C ALA A 98 -4.11 -4.12 9.62
N LEU A 99 -3.12 -4.06 10.51
CA LEU A 99 -1.81 -4.68 10.32
C LEU A 99 -1.92 -6.20 10.20
N GLN A 100 -2.74 -6.86 11.03
CA GLN A 100 -3.00 -8.30 10.92
C GLN A 100 -3.65 -8.67 9.58
N THR A 101 -4.62 -7.87 9.12
CA THR A 101 -5.26 -8.09 7.82
C THR A 101 -4.26 -7.94 6.68
N LEU A 102 -3.39 -6.93 6.72
CA LEU A 102 -2.36 -6.69 5.71
C LEU A 102 -1.29 -7.79 5.71
N ASP A 103 -0.89 -8.28 6.88
CA ASP A 103 0.05 -9.39 7.04
C ASP A 103 -0.50 -10.69 6.42
N VAL A 104 -1.78 -11.00 6.68
CA VAL A 104 -2.46 -12.17 6.06
C VAL A 104 -2.51 -12.05 4.54
N LEU A 105 -2.64 -10.83 4.00
CA LEU A 105 -2.61 -10.58 2.55
C LEU A 105 -1.19 -10.57 1.97
N GLY A 106 -0.15 -10.68 2.80
CA GLY A 106 1.24 -10.57 2.39
C GLY A 106 1.61 -9.17 1.89
N VAL A 107 0.90 -8.14 2.34
CA VAL A 107 1.12 -6.74 1.94
C VAL A 107 2.09 -6.10 2.93
N PRO A 108 3.31 -5.72 2.48
CA PRO A 108 4.29 -5.10 3.37
C PRO A 108 3.87 -3.65 3.68
N VAL A 109 4.08 -3.26 4.93
CA VAL A 109 3.75 -1.92 5.45
C VAL A 109 5.05 -1.22 5.84
N ALA A 110 5.18 0.05 5.48
CA ALA A 110 6.34 0.84 5.85
C ALA A 110 6.38 0.99 7.38
N THR A 111 7.51 0.65 7.99
CA THR A 111 7.75 0.99 9.39
C THR A 111 7.88 2.50 9.53
N PRO A 112 7.40 3.13 10.62
CA PRO A 112 7.66 4.54 10.86
C PRO A 112 9.17 4.77 10.83
N VAL A 113 9.66 5.55 9.86
CA VAL A 113 11.07 5.95 9.83
C VAL A 113 11.29 6.84 11.06
N PRO A 114 12.18 6.48 12.00
CA PRO A 114 12.50 7.34 13.11
C PRO A 114 13.02 8.69 12.59
N PRO A 115 12.68 9.81 13.25
CA PRO A 115 13.00 11.16 12.76
C PRO A 115 14.51 11.41 12.58
N ASP A 116 15.35 10.53 13.12
CA ASP A 116 16.82 10.63 13.11
C ASP A 116 17.48 10.04 11.84
N GLU A 117 16.72 9.46 10.91
CA GLU A 117 17.25 8.76 9.71
C GLU A 117 16.98 9.48 8.36
N PHE A 118 16.53 10.75 8.35
CA PHE A 118 16.54 11.54 7.12
C PHE A 118 17.93 12.14 6.85
N PRO A 119 18.55 11.90 5.67
CA PRO A 119 19.80 12.53 5.28
C PRO A 119 19.65 14.02 4.96
#